data_AF-A0A329T3R2-F1
#
_entry.id   AF-A0A329T3R2-F1
#
_cell.length_a   1.000
_cell.length_b   1.000
_cell.length_c   1.000
_cell.angle_alpha   90.00
_cell.angle_beta   90.00
_cell.angle_gamma   90.00
#
_symmetry.space_group_name_H-M   'P 1'
#
loop_
_entity.id
_entity.type
_entity.pdbx_description
1 polymer ?
#
loop_
_entity_poly.entity_id
_entity_poly.type
_entity_poly.pdbx_seq_one_letter_code
_entity_poly.pdbx_strand_id
1 'polypeptide(L)'
;MAKKQAHDKAAARKIRSYKFSILNEAVHEEILSFLSNQTLTKMQMITGDRYQQCEPELARYCCKCENDNPVIIAGLCRQCASTEYRWFRRVGRMDKRVILEKYGMPKKDFIFFSCACNQQYDRIELENFMIKTCGSKMEWVRCLAKRDMRKKKARATRKRNEEEADAFLKSLAPGFASYGRAVGIKKMDKDLLRQCSERFVALTSKLQERGLILRSRSTLCSAFITVGVGRIEDVVDGIFS
;
A
#
# COMPACT_ATOMS: atom_id res chain seq x y z
N MET A 1 -20.43 42.61 -8.18
CA MET A 1 -20.88 41.56 -7.23
C MET A 1 -19.85 40.44 -6.95
N ALA A 2 -18.65 40.41 -7.55
CA ALA A 2 -17.66 39.35 -7.32
C ALA A 2 -16.77 39.53 -6.07
N LYS A 3 -16.58 40.76 -5.56
CA LYS A 3 -15.71 41.02 -4.40
C LYS A 3 -16.27 40.58 -3.04
N LYS A 4 -17.61 40.49 -2.90
CA LYS A 4 -18.25 40.12 -1.62
C LYS A 4 -18.14 38.61 -1.32
N GLN A 5 -18.22 37.77 -2.35
CA GLN A 5 -18.11 36.30 -2.21
C GLN A 5 -16.69 35.80 -1.88
N ALA A 6 -15.65 36.55 -2.25
CA ALA A 6 -14.26 36.18 -1.91
C ALA A 6 -13.96 36.40 -0.42
N HIS A 7 -14.55 37.43 0.19
CA HIS A 7 -14.40 37.71 1.62
C HIS A 7 -15.14 36.65 2.47
N ASP A 8 -16.31 36.19 2.01
CA ASP A 8 -17.07 35.13 2.68
C ASP A 8 -16.41 33.73 2.56
N LYS A 9 -15.73 33.44 1.43
CA LYS A 9 -14.93 32.21 1.28
C LYS A 9 -13.61 32.24 2.08
N ALA A 10 -13.00 33.41 2.27
CA ALA A 10 -11.81 33.57 3.11
C ALA A 10 -12.15 33.55 4.62
N ALA A 11 -13.35 34.00 5.00
CA ALA A 11 -13.84 33.96 6.39
C ALA A 11 -14.15 32.53 6.88
N ALA A 12 -14.32 31.55 5.98
CA ALA A 12 -14.71 30.19 6.31
C ALA A 12 -13.60 29.28 6.91
N ARG A 13 -12.42 29.80 7.27
CA ARG A 13 -11.33 28.97 7.85
C ARG A 13 -10.46 29.60 8.94
N LYS A 14 -10.95 30.63 9.63
CA LYS A 14 -10.50 30.82 11.03
C LYS A 14 -11.34 29.88 11.88
N ILE A 15 -10.82 28.67 12.12
CA ILE A 15 -11.35 27.81 13.19
C ILE A 15 -11.39 28.72 14.42
N ARG A 16 -12.57 29.05 14.92
CA ARG A 16 -12.72 29.76 16.19
C ARG A 16 -12.12 28.82 17.24
N SER A 17 -10.86 29.06 17.59
CA SER A 17 -10.18 28.40 18.69
C SER A 17 -10.90 28.80 19.97
N TYR A 18 -11.73 27.89 20.51
CA TYR A 18 -12.31 28.08 21.83
C TYR A 18 -11.18 27.88 22.84
N LYS A 19 -10.85 28.91 23.60
CA LYS A 19 -9.85 28.83 24.66
C LYS A 19 -10.54 28.46 25.96
N PHE A 20 -10.32 27.25 26.45
CA PHE A 20 -10.76 26.86 27.79
C PHE A 20 -9.95 27.66 28.82
N SER A 21 -10.64 28.17 29.85
CA SER A 21 -9.95 28.81 30.97
C SER A 21 -9.48 27.73 31.94
N ILE A 22 -8.19 27.42 31.90
CA ILE A 22 -7.57 26.46 32.81
C ILE A 22 -7.31 27.17 34.13
N LEU A 23 -8.02 26.76 35.18
CA LEU A 23 -7.86 27.32 36.52
C LEU A 23 -6.74 26.62 37.31
N ASN A 24 -6.43 25.36 36.96
CA ASN A 24 -5.38 24.57 37.59
C ASN A 24 -4.76 23.63 36.56
N GLU A 25 -3.50 23.85 36.23
CA GLU A 25 -2.76 23.08 35.23
C GLU A 25 -2.58 21.61 35.63
N ALA A 26 -2.33 21.31 36.90
CA ALA A 26 -2.14 19.93 37.36
C ALA A 26 -3.43 19.11 37.20
N VAL A 27 -4.58 19.70 37.55
CA VAL A 27 -5.89 19.05 37.37
C VAL A 27 -6.21 18.89 35.88
N HIS A 28 -5.86 19.87 35.06
CA HIS A 28 -6.07 19.81 33.62
C HIS A 28 -5.25 18.68 32.97
N GLU A 29 -3.96 18.57 33.26
CA GLU A 29 -3.10 17.49 32.75
C GLU A 29 -3.59 16.10 33.22
N GLU A 30 -4.04 16.00 34.47
CA GLU A 30 -4.63 14.77 34.99
C GLU A 30 -5.90 14.38 34.20
N ILE A 31 -6.79 15.34 33.92
CA ILE A 31 -7.98 15.10 33.08
C ILE A 31 -7.57 14.64 31.68
N LEU A 32 -6.59 15.33 31.06
CA LEU A 32 -6.12 14.99 29.72
C LEU A 32 -5.56 13.55 29.66
N SER A 33 -4.97 13.06 30.75
CA SER A 33 -4.39 11.70 30.82
C SER A 33 -5.45 10.59 30.69
N PHE A 34 -6.69 10.85 31.09
CA PHE A 34 -7.81 9.91 30.97
C PHE A 34 -8.44 9.91 29.57
N LEU A 35 -8.14 10.90 28.74
CA LEU A 35 -8.77 11.05 27.43
C LEU A 35 -8.10 10.15 26.39
N SER A 36 -8.93 9.56 25.52
CA SER A 36 -8.45 8.80 24.37
C SER A 36 -7.73 9.72 23.38
N ASN A 37 -6.84 9.15 22.57
CA ASN A 37 -6.17 9.91 21.52
C ASN A 37 -7.17 10.52 20.53
N GLN A 38 -8.29 9.83 20.25
CA GLN A 38 -9.36 10.41 19.43
C GLN A 38 -10.00 11.65 20.05
N THR A 39 -10.29 11.61 21.35
CA THR A 39 -10.87 12.75 22.06
C THR A 39 -9.91 13.92 22.08
N LEU A 40 -8.63 13.66 22.39
CA LEU A 40 -7.57 14.67 22.35
C LEU A 40 -7.40 15.27 20.94
N THR A 41 -7.46 14.45 19.89
CA THR A 41 -7.38 14.92 18.50
C THR A 41 -8.53 15.89 18.19
N LYS A 42 -9.75 15.57 18.61
CA LYS A 42 -10.91 16.46 18.42
C LYS A 42 -10.79 17.72 19.24
N MET A 43 -10.37 17.64 20.51
CA MET A 43 -10.12 18.80 21.35
C MET A 43 -9.08 19.72 20.72
N GLN A 44 -7.98 19.18 20.19
CA GLN A 44 -6.95 19.94 19.47
C GLN A 44 -7.52 20.64 18.24
N MET A 45 -8.42 19.99 17.50
CA MET A 45 -9.09 20.62 16.36
C MET A 45 -10.02 21.77 16.75
N ILE A 46 -10.66 21.71 17.93
CA ILE A 46 -11.61 22.72 18.41
C ILE A 46 -10.88 23.91 19.06
N THR A 47 -9.89 23.61 19.89
CA THR A 47 -9.16 24.59 20.70
C THR A 47 -7.99 25.21 19.93
N GLY A 48 -7.41 24.49 18.97
CA GLY A 48 -6.15 24.86 18.33
C GLY A 48 -4.92 24.56 19.21
N ASP A 49 -5.12 24.06 20.43
CA ASP A 49 -4.04 23.74 21.36
C ASP A 49 -3.31 22.45 20.94
N ARG A 50 -2.04 22.34 21.32
CA ARG A 50 -1.24 21.13 21.09
C ARG A 50 -1.13 20.33 22.38
N TYR A 51 -1.80 19.19 22.43
CA TYR A 51 -1.68 18.26 23.56
C TYR A 51 -0.54 17.28 23.32
N GLN A 52 0.38 17.14 24.27
CA GLN A 52 1.62 16.39 24.07
C GLN A 52 1.41 14.88 23.85
N GLN A 53 0.41 14.28 24.49
CA GLN A 53 0.04 12.87 24.28
C GLN A 53 -0.85 12.61 23.04
N CYS A 54 -1.17 13.65 22.27
CA CYS A 54 -2.00 13.52 21.08
C CYS A 54 -1.16 13.13 19.86
N GLU A 55 -1.56 12.06 19.18
CA GLU A 55 -1.03 11.58 17.90
C GLU A 55 -2.17 11.61 16.85
N PRO A 56 -2.47 12.78 16.25
CA PRO A 56 -3.57 12.94 15.30
C PRO A 56 -3.51 12.01 14.09
N GLU A 57 -2.30 11.65 13.64
CA GLU A 57 -2.07 10.75 12.51
C GLU A 57 -2.56 9.32 12.76
N LEU A 58 -2.73 8.93 14.03
CA LEU A 58 -3.26 7.63 14.41
C LEU A 58 -4.79 7.58 14.33
N ALA A 59 -5.47 8.73 14.42
CA ALA A 59 -6.94 8.79 14.45
C ALA A 59 -7.58 8.13 13.21
N ARG A 60 -6.92 8.17 12.05
CA ARG A 60 -7.39 7.51 10.81
C ARG A 60 -7.39 5.97 10.86
N TYR A 61 -6.65 5.39 11.79
CA TYR A 61 -6.61 3.93 12.02
C TYR A 61 -7.61 3.48 13.09
N CYS A 62 -8.23 4.43 13.80
CA CYS A 62 -9.22 4.18 14.83
C CYS A 62 -10.65 4.31 14.28
N CYS A 63 -11.57 3.56 14.90
CA CYS A 63 -13.01 3.67 14.66
C CYS A 63 -13.54 5.03 15.14
N LYS A 64 -14.59 5.57 14.53
CA LYS A 64 -15.15 6.89 14.88
C LYS A 64 -15.84 6.98 16.25
N CYS A 65 -15.82 5.92 17.05
CA CYS A 65 -16.51 5.81 18.34
C CYS A 65 -15.80 6.52 19.50
N GLU A 66 -14.91 7.46 19.23
CA GLU A 66 -14.18 8.28 20.24
C GLU A 66 -13.30 7.46 21.19
N ASN A 67 -13.06 6.21 20.82
CA ASN A 67 -12.22 5.28 21.53
C ASN A 67 -11.06 4.89 20.63
N ASP A 68 -9.94 4.54 21.22
CA ASP A 68 -8.73 4.11 20.53
C ASP A 68 -8.82 2.67 20.02
N ASN A 69 -10.00 2.30 19.53
CA ASN A 69 -10.29 1.01 18.96
C ASN A 69 -9.88 0.99 17.48
N PRO A 70 -9.07 0.04 17.01
CA PRO A 70 -8.69 -0.03 15.61
C PRO A 70 -9.88 -0.36 14.70
N VAL A 71 -9.81 0.13 13.46
CA VAL A 71 -10.73 -0.23 12.40
C VAL A 71 -10.49 -1.66 11.96
N ILE A 72 -11.53 -2.48 12.06
CA ILE A 72 -11.49 -3.88 11.67
C ILE A 72 -12.29 -4.14 10.39
N ILE A 73 -13.54 -3.69 10.34
CA ILE A 73 -14.45 -3.99 9.21
C ILE A 73 -15.23 -2.73 8.83
N ALA A 74 -15.30 -2.43 7.54
CA ALA A 74 -16.09 -1.32 6.99
C ALA A 74 -15.90 0.05 7.70
N GLY A 75 -14.70 0.34 8.21
CA GLY A 75 -14.44 1.58 8.95
C GLY A 75 -14.79 1.55 10.44
N LEU A 76 -15.18 0.39 10.97
CA LEU A 76 -15.67 0.20 12.34
C LEU A 76 -14.80 -0.75 13.15
N CYS A 77 -14.76 -0.52 14.46
CA CYS A 77 -14.25 -1.48 15.45
C CYS A 77 -15.25 -2.62 15.69
N ARG A 78 -14.91 -3.58 16.55
CA ARG A 78 -15.81 -4.70 16.88
C ARG A 78 -17.10 -4.26 17.52
N GLN A 79 -17.02 -3.39 18.53
CA GLN A 79 -18.20 -2.92 19.27
C GLN A 79 -19.18 -2.19 18.35
N CYS A 80 -18.69 -1.29 17.50
CA CYS A 80 -19.56 -0.60 16.54
C CYS A 80 -20.09 -1.53 15.44
N ALA A 81 -19.31 -2.51 15.01
CA ALA A 81 -19.78 -3.50 14.05
C ALA A 81 -20.88 -4.41 14.65
N SER A 82 -20.82 -4.74 15.96
CA SER A 82 -21.89 -5.50 16.64
C SER A 82 -23.20 -4.75 16.76
N THR A 83 -23.18 -3.41 16.75
CA THR A 83 -24.41 -2.62 16.80
C THR A 83 -25.02 -2.39 15.43
N GLU A 84 -24.27 -2.58 14.34
CA GLU A 84 -24.76 -2.36 12.99
C GLU A 84 -25.34 -3.65 12.38
N TYR A 85 -26.65 -3.64 12.12
CA TYR A 85 -27.41 -4.79 11.62
C TYR A 85 -26.79 -5.46 10.39
N ARG A 86 -26.19 -4.67 9.49
CA ARG A 86 -25.51 -5.14 8.26
C ARG A 86 -24.29 -6.02 8.56
N TRP A 87 -23.61 -5.78 9.68
CA TRP A 87 -22.37 -6.46 10.02
C TRP A 87 -22.53 -7.46 11.16
N PHE A 88 -23.65 -7.43 11.89
CA PHE A 88 -23.98 -8.29 13.03
C PHE A 88 -23.64 -9.78 12.80
N ARG A 89 -24.03 -10.37 11.66
CA ARG A 89 -23.73 -11.78 11.33
C ARG A 89 -22.25 -12.08 11.09
N ARG A 90 -21.41 -11.07 10.82
CA ARG A 90 -19.95 -11.19 10.61
C ARG A 90 -19.13 -10.81 11.85
N VAL A 91 -19.76 -10.56 13.00
CA VAL A 91 -19.04 -10.03 14.18
C VAL A 91 -18.44 -11.12 15.06
N GLY A 92 -19.06 -12.30 15.13
CA GLY A 92 -18.59 -13.38 16.01
C GLY A 92 -17.30 -14.03 15.54
N ARG A 93 -17.18 -14.30 14.23
CA ARG A 93 -16.03 -15.01 13.66
C ARG A 93 -15.44 -14.28 12.47
N MET A 94 -14.12 -14.40 12.30
CA MET A 94 -13.40 -13.81 11.18
C MET A 94 -12.56 -14.79 10.39
N ASP A 95 -12.49 -14.54 9.08
CA ASP A 95 -11.62 -15.29 8.18
C ASP A 95 -10.15 -14.92 8.38
N LYS A 96 -9.28 -15.92 8.25
CA LYS A 96 -7.82 -15.78 8.30
C LYS A 96 -7.27 -14.59 7.50
N ARG A 97 -7.83 -14.35 6.30
CA ARG A 97 -7.40 -13.25 5.41
C ARG A 97 -7.67 -11.88 6.04
N VAL A 98 -8.84 -11.70 6.64
CA VAL A 98 -9.22 -10.44 7.29
C VAL A 98 -8.34 -10.19 8.51
N ILE A 99 -8.00 -11.23 9.27
CA ILE A 99 -7.13 -11.11 10.45
C ILE A 99 -5.72 -10.66 10.04
N LEU A 100 -5.11 -11.32 9.05
CA LEU A 100 -3.80 -10.92 8.51
C LEU A 100 -3.80 -9.46 8.03
N GLU A 101 -4.87 -9.05 7.35
CA GLU A 101 -4.96 -7.71 6.77
C GLU A 101 -5.27 -6.65 7.81
N LYS A 102 -6.28 -6.84 8.66
CA LYS A 102 -6.85 -5.81 9.53
C LYS A 102 -6.23 -5.81 10.93
N TYR A 103 -5.95 -6.98 11.50
CA TYR A 103 -5.35 -7.06 12.84
C TYR A 103 -3.84 -6.89 12.80
N GLY A 104 -3.21 -7.14 11.65
CA GLY A 104 -1.76 -7.08 11.53
C GLY A 104 -1.03 -8.24 12.18
N MET A 105 -1.76 -9.31 12.50
CA MET A 105 -1.23 -10.54 13.05
C MET A 105 -0.34 -11.27 12.02
N PRO A 106 0.87 -11.70 12.39
CA PRO A 106 1.69 -12.62 11.63
C PRO A 106 1.04 -14.00 11.42
N LYS A 107 1.32 -14.66 10.29
CA LYS A 107 0.83 -16.03 10.01
C LYS A 107 1.26 -17.06 11.06
N LYS A 108 2.43 -16.88 11.67
CA LYS A 108 2.96 -17.77 12.71
C LYS A 108 2.15 -17.74 14.00
N ASP A 109 1.47 -16.62 14.29
CA ASP A 109 0.76 -16.46 15.56
C ASP A 109 -0.63 -17.13 15.54
N PHE A 110 -1.06 -17.64 14.39
CA PHE A 110 -2.29 -18.43 14.28
C PHE A 110 -2.20 -19.78 14.98
N ILE A 111 -1.01 -20.27 15.32
CA ILE A 111 -0.82 -21.52 16.07
C ILE A 111 -1.43 -21.47 17.47
N PHE A 112 -1.62 -20.26 18.02
CA PHE A 112 -2.16 -20.05 19.35
C PHE A 112 -3.70 -20.08 19.40
N PHE A 113 -4.37 -20.27 18.27
CA PHE A 113 -5.82 -20.21 18.19
C PHE A 113 -6.42 -21.46 17.52
N SER A 114 -7.39 -22.04 18.19
CA SER A 114 -8.27 -23.05 17.59
C SER A 114 -9.22 -22.36 16.61
N CYS A 115 -9.30 -22.82 15.36
CA CYS A 115 -10.30 -22.35 14.41
C CYS A 115 -11.48 -23.31 14.33
N ALA A 116 -12.70 -22.80 14.15
CA ALA A 116 -13.83 -23.64 13.77
C ALA A 116 -13.71 -24.12 12.31
N CYS A 117 -14.63 -25.00 11.90
CA CYS A 117 -14.86 -25.35 10.51
C CYS A 117 -14.79 -24.09 9.63
N ASN A 118 -14.06 -24.16 8.52
CA ASN A 118 -13.80 -23.07 7.57
C ASN A 118 -12.78 -21.99 8.00
N GLN A 119 -11.83 -22.30 8.90
CA GLN A 119 -10.74 -21.37 9.29
C GLN A 119 -11.25 -20.04 9.85
N GLN A 120 -12.31 -20.12 10.64
CA GLN A 120 -12.94 -18.98 11.29
C GLN A 120 -12.50 -18.89 12.76
N TYR A 121 -12.02 -17.71 13.16
CA TYR A 121 -11.42 -17.47 14.47
C TYR A 121 -12.30 -16.56 15.32
N ASP A 122 -12.31 -16.80 16.64
CA ASP A 122 -13.04 -15.96 17.59
C ASP A 122 -12.41 -14.57 17.68
N ARG A 123 -13.24 -13.55 17.56
CA ARG A 123 -12.76 -12.18 17.47
C ARG A 123 -12.34 -11.58 18.81
N ILE A 124 -12.96 -11.99 19.90
CA ILE A 124 -12.65 -11.50 21.25
C ILE A 124 -11.29 -12.04 21.67
N GLU A 125 -11.03 -13.34 21.44
CA GLU A 125 -9.72 -13.94 21.67
C GLU A 125 -8.62 -13.24 20.89
N LEU A 126 -8.85 -12.95 19.60
CA LEU A 126 -7.89 -12.22 18.77
C LEU A 126 -7.62 -10.80 19.28
N GLU A 127 -8.65 -10.05 19.68
CA GLU A 127 -8.47 -8.69 20.23
C GLU A 127 -7.69 -8.71 21.54
N ASN A 128 -8.04 -9.63 22.44
CA ASN A 128 -7.34 -9.80 23.71
C ASN A 128 -5.88 -10.17 23.49
N PHE A 129 -5.59 -11.06 22.53
CA PHE A 129 -4.23 -11.38 22.16
C PHE A 129 -3.47 -10.19 21.59
N MET A 130 -4.08 -9.40 20.70
CA MET A 130 -3.43 -8.22 20.13
C MET A 130 -3.16 -7.17 21.21
N ILE A 131 -4.10 -6.94 22.12
CA ILE A 131 -3.91 -6.03 23.26
C ILE A 131 -2.79 -6.54 24.17
N LYS A 132 -2.76 -7.84 24.49
CA LYS A 132 -1.70 -8.44 25.30
C LYS A 132 -0.32 -8.34 24.63
N THR A 133 -0.26 -8.57 23.32
CA THR A 133 0.98 -8.57 22.55
C THR A 133 1.52 -7.16 22.32
N CYS A 134 0.63 -6.19 22.08
CA CYS A 134 1.00 -4.79 21.87
C CYS A 134 1.08 -3.99 23.18
N GLY A 135 0.53 -4.48 24.29
CA GLY A 135 0.46 -3.82 25.59
C GLY A 135 -0.80 -2.96 25.79
N SER A 136 -1.33 -2.34 24.74
CA SER A 136 -2.59 -1.58 24.79
C SER A 136 -3.27 -1.52 23.43
N LYS A 137 -4.52 -1.03 23.40
CA LYS A 137 -5.22 -0.75 22.14
C LYS A 137 -4.50 0.34 21.33
N MET A 138 -4.00 1.38 21.98
CA MET A 138 -3.25 2.44 21.31
C MET A 138 -1.93 1.95 20.73
N GLU A 139 -1.19 1.11 21.45
CA GLU A 139 0.02 0.49 20.91
C GLU A 139 -0.29 -0.43 19.73
N TRP A 140 -1.42 -1.14 19.77
CA TRP A 140 -1.88 -1.91 18.63
C TRP A 140 -2.18 -1.01 17.42
N VAL A 141 -2.84 0.14 17.62
CA VAL A 141 -3.06 1.14 16.56
C VAL A 141 -1.73 1.66 16.00
N ARG A 142 -0.73 1.98 16.85
CA ARG A 142 0.62 2.37 16.42
C ARG A 142 1.27 1.28 15.57
N CYS A 143 1.14 0.01 15.95
CA CYS A 143 1.65 -1.13 15.18
C CYS A 143 0.99 -1.22 13.78
N LEU A 144 -0.33 -1.02 13.70
CA LEU A 144 -1.07 -1.00 12.45
C LEU A 144 -0.60 0.15 11.54
N ALA A 145 -0.42 1.35 12.10
CA ALA A 145 0.06 2.52 11.39
C ALA A 145 1.46 2.31 10.82
N LYS A 146 2.42 1.84 11.64
CA LYS A 146 3.79 1.52 11.22
C LYS A 146 3.80 0.50 10.08
N ARG A 147 2.97 -0.54 10.16
CA ARG A 147 2.84 -1.57 9.12
C ARG A 147 2.31 -0.99 7.80
N ASP A 148 1.29 -0.15 7.86
CA ASP A 148 0.72 0.49 6.66
C ASP A 148 1.74 1.44 5.99
N MET A 149 2.48 2.22 6.78
CA MET A 149 3.57 3.06 6.27
C MET A 149 4.66 2.24 5.56
N ARG A 150 5.09 1.12 6.17
CA ARG A 150 6.05 0.19 5.53
C ARG A 150 5.51 -0.35 4.20
N LYS A 151 4.23 -0.75 4.15
CA LYS A 151 3.57 -1.22 2.93
C LYS A 151 3.52 -0.13 1.85
N LYS A 152 3.16 1.10 2.22
CA LYS A 152 3.12 2.25 1.29
C LYS A 152 4.51 2.56 0.73
N LYS A 153 5.53 2.62 1.59
CA LYS A 153 6.92 2.83 1.17
C LYS A 153 7.38 1.75 0.20
N ALA A 154 7.16 0.47 0.52
CA ALA A 154 7.52 -0.64 -0.35
C ALA A 154 6.82 -0.57 -1.72
N ARG A 155 5.52 -0.23 -1.74
CA ARG A 155 4.76 -0.03 -2.99
C ARG A 155 5.30 1.14 -3.81
N ALA A 156 5.62 2.27 -3.17
CA ALA A 156 6.19 3.42 -3.83
C ALA A 156 7.56 3.10 -4.45
N THR A 157 8.45 2.42 -3.71
CA THR A 157 9.74 1.95 -4.23
C THR A 157 9.56 1.00 -5.40
N ARG A 158 8.65 0.02 -5.29
CA ARG A 158 8.37 -0.91 -6.39
C ARG A 158 7.89 -0.18 -7.64
N LYS A 159 6.94 0.76 -7.49
CA LYS A 159 6.42 1.57 -8.60
C LYS A 159 7.54 2.39 -9.24
N ARG A 160 8.38 3.07 -8.45
CA ARG A 160 9.53 3.83 -8.94
C ARG A 160 10.49 2.93 -9.75
N ASN A 161 10.81 1.75 -9.23
CA ASN A 161 11.68 0.81 -9.93
C ASN A 161 11.05 0.28 -11.23
N GLU A 162 9.73 0.10 -11.28
CA GLU A 162 9.01 -0.28 -12.50
C GLU A 162 9.02 0.85 -13.54
N GLU A 163 8.84 2.09 -13.12
CA GLU A 163 8.92 3.29 -13.98
C GLU A 163 10.35 3.51 -14.51
N GLU A 164 11.37 3.38 -13.66
CA GLU A 164 12.78 3.47 -14.05
C GLU A 164 13.15 2.36 -15.06
N ALA A 165 12.66 1.14 -14.87
CA ALA A 165 12.90 0.03 -15.79
C ALA A 165 12.21 0.24 -17.15
N ASP A 166 10.97 0.71 -17.16
CA ASP A 166 10.25 1.02 -18.40
C ASP A 166 10.89 2.20 -19.16
N ALA A 167 11.32 3.25 -18.44
CA ALA A 167 12.05 4.37 -19.03
C ALA A 167 13.38 3.91 -19.65
N PHE A 168 14.12 3.03 -18.97
CA PHE A 168 15.35 2.45 -19.50
C PHE A 168 15.08 1.63 -20.78
N LEU A 169 14.07 0.74 -20.78
CA LEU A 169 13.70 -0.01 -21.98
C LEU A 169 13.33 0.89 -23.16
N LYS A 170 12.64 2.00 -22.90
CA LYS A 170 12.29 3.00 -23.92
C LYS A 170 13.48 3.80 -24.43
N SER A 171 14.56 3.91 -23.65
CA SER A 171 15.81 4.57 -24.07
C SER A 171 16.70 3.69 -24.97
N LEU A 172 16.43 2.39 -25.05
CA LEU A 172 17.13 1.47 -25.93
C LEU A 172 16.65 1.63 -27.39
N ALA A 173 17.10 0.75 -28.28
CA ALA A 173 16.81 0.85 -29.71
C ALA A 173 15.30 0.99 -30.00
N PRO A 174 14.90 1.83 -30.97
CA PRO A 174 13.50 1.98 -31.35
C PRO A 174 12.84 0.62 -31.66
N GLY A 175 11.64 0.40 -31.11
CA GLY A 175 10.92 -0.86 -31.28
C GLY A 175 11.36 -2.00 -30.35
N PHE A 176 12.56 -1.95 -29.75
CA PHE A 176 13.05 -2.99 -28.83
C PHE A 176 12.15 -3.14 -27.60
N ALA A 177 11.69 -2.03 -26.99
CA ALA A 177 10.80 -2.09 -25.83
C ALA A 177 9.49 -2.85 -26.12
N SER A 178 8.93 -2.67 -27.32
CA SER A 178 7.71 -3.38 -27.75
C SER A 178 7.99 -4.85 -28.03
N TYR A 179 9.11 -5.16 -28.68
CA TYR A 179 9.55 -6.54 -28.89
C TYR A 179 9.82 -7.27 -27.57
N GLY A 180 10.56 -6.64 -26.65
CA GLY A 180 10.90 -7.20 -25.35
C GLY A 180 9.68 -7.53 -24.50
N ARG A 181 8.63 -6.67 -24.53
CA ARG A 181 7.33 -6.98 -23.92
C ARG A 181 6.64 -8.17 -24.57
N ALA A 182 6.68 -8.27 -25.89
CA ALA A 182 6.03 -9.35 -26.64
C ALA A 182 6.67 -10.73 -26.39
N VAL A 183 8.00 -10.78 -26.24
CA VAL A 183 8.74 -12.03 -25.97
C VAL A 183 8.90 -12.32 -24.48
N GLY A 184 8.38 -11.45 -23.62
CA GLY A 184 8.39 -11.65 -22.17
C GLY A 184 9.79 -11.55 -21.55
N ILE A 185 10.64 -10.64 -22.03
CA ILE A 185 11.93 -10.34 -21.39
C ILE A 185 11.65 -9.93 -19.94
N LYS A 186 12.03 -10.80 -19.00
CA LYS A 186 11.88 -10.55 -17.56
C LYS A 186 12.92 -9.53 -17.11
N LYS A 187 12.83 -9.09 -15.85
CA LYS A 187 13.84 -8.23 -15.22
C LYS A 187 15.24 -8.84 -15.42
N MET A 188 15.97 -8.30 -16.37
CA MET A 188 17.38 -8.57 -16.63
C MET A 188 18.18 -7.37 -16.15
N ASP A 189 19.48 -7.59 -15.95
CA ASP A 189 20.41 -6.49 -15.70
C ASP A 189 20.42 -5.49 -16.86
N LYS A 190 20.73 -4.22 -16.58
CA LYS A 190 20.80 -3.16 -17.59
C LYS A 190 21.80 -3.48 -18.71
N ASP A 191 22.93 -4.10 -18.38
CA ASP A 191 23.95 -4.42 -19.39
C ASP A 191 23.51 -5.58 -20.29
N LEU A 192 22.83 -6.58 -19.73
CA LEU A 192 22.21 -7.63 -20.54
C LEU A 192 21.13 -7.07 -21.46
N LEU A 193 20.31 -6.13 -20.97
CA LEU A 193 19.30 -5.46 -21.79
C LEU A 193 19.92 -4.64 -22.93
N ARG A 194 21.08 -4.00 -22.71
CA ARG A 194 21.85 -3.34 -23.78
C ARG A 194 22.31 -4.35 -24.84
N GLN A 195 22.92 -5.46 -24.42
CA GLN A 195 23.35 -6.49 -25.35
C GLN A 195 22.17 -7.10 -26.14
N CYS A 196 21.02 -7.30 -25.49
CA CYS A 196 19.80 -7.73 -26.17
C CYS A 196 19.32 -6.69 -27.18
N SER A 197 19.39 -5.40 -26.84
CA SER A 197 19.05 -4.30 -27.75
C SER A 197 20.00 -4.24 -28.95
N GLU A 198 21.30 -4.47 -28.75
CA GLU A 198 22.30 -4.51 -29.83
C GLU A 198 22.03 -5.70 -30.77
N ARG A 199 21.79 -6.88 -30.21
CA ARG A 199 21.40 -8.08 -30.98
C ARG A 199 20.09 -7.89 -31.73
N PHE A 200 19.12 -7.21 -31.11
CA PHE A 200 17.86 -6.85 -31.76
C PHE A 200 18.08 -5.95 -32.98
N VAL A 201 18.94 -4.93 -32.87
CA VAL A 201 19.27 -4.06 -34.01
C VAL A 201 19.96 -4.86 -35.11
N ALA A 202 21.00 -5.63 -34.77
CA ALA A 202 21.75 -6.43 -35.74
C ALA A 202 20.84 -7.41 -36.51
N LEU A 203 20.01 -8.17 -35.79
CA LEU A 203 19.08 -9.12 -36.40
C LEU A 203 18.02 -8.42 -37.24
N THR A 204 17.49 -7.29 -36.78
CA THR A 204 16.49 -6.52 -37.53
C THR A 204 17.07 -6.01 -38.85
N SER A 205 18.28 -5.47 -38.83
CA SER A 205 18.97 -5.02 -40.06
C SER A 205 19.20 -6.15 -41.04
N LYS A 206 19.70 -7.31 -40.57
CA LYS A 206 19.94 -8.48 -41.43
C LYS A 206 18.67 -9.07 -42.04
N LEU A 207 17.56 -9.07 -41.31
CA LEU A 207 16.26 -9.48 -41.84
C LEU A 207 15.76 -8.49 -42.90
N GLN A 208 15.90 -7.18 -42.65
CA GLN A 208 15.50 -6.14 -43.58
C GLN A 208 16.29 -6.19 -44.90
N GLU A 209 17.59 -6.49 -44.85
CA GLU A 209 18.43 -6.72 -46.04
C GLU A 209 17.86 -7.81 -46.97
N ARG A 210 17.11 -8.78 -46.40
CA ARG A 210 16.43 -9.85 -47.15
C ARG A 210 14.93 -9.63 -47.35
N GLY A 211 14.43 -8.42 -47.07
CA GLY A 211 13.00 -8.09 -47.17
C GLY A 211 12.10 -8.76 -46.10
N LEU A 212 12.69 -9.28 -45.02
CA LEU A 212 11.98 -9.93 -43.93
C LEU A 212 11.70 -8.97 -42.76
N ILE A 213 10.69 -9.32 -41.97
CA ILE A 213 10.29 -8.57 -40.76
C ILE A 213 10.55 -9.44 -39.52
N LEU A 214 11.13 -8.84 -38.49
CA LEU A 214 11.35 -9.50 -37.21
C LEU A 214 10.02 -9.89 -36.54
N ARG A 215 9.81 -11.19 -36.32
CA ARG A 215 8.60 -11.72 -35.67
C ARG A 215 8.88 -12.08 -34.20
N SER A 216 8.11 -11.49 -33.28
CA SER A 216 8.20 -11.79 -31.84
C SER A 216 7.80 -13.23 -31.47
N ARG A 217 7.03 -13.92 -32.33
CA ARG A 217 6.66 -15.33 -32.11
C ARG A 217 7.73 -16.34 -32.53
N SER A 218 8.79 -15.90 -33.23
CA SER A 218 9.88 -16.79 -33.64
C SER A 218 10.76 -17.11 -32.43
N THR A 219 10.82 -18.39 -32.06
CA THR A 219 11.66 -18.87 -30.97
C THR A 219 13.13 -18.66 -31.28
N LEU A 220 13.56 -18.85 -32.54
CA LEU A 220 14.92 -18.60 -33.03
C LEU A 220 15.32 -17.12 -32.87
N CYS A 221 14.49 -16.19 -33.35
CA CYS A 221 14.73 -14.75 -33.17
C CYS A 221 14.81 -14.38 -31.68
N SER A 222 13.87 -14.90 -30.88
CA SER A 222 13.82 -14.58 -29.46
C SER A 222 15.04 -15.13 -28.72
N ALA A 223 15.50 -16.35 -29.03
CA ALA A 223 16.64 -16.99 -28.38
C ALA A 223 17.96 -16.30 -28.75
N PHE A 224 18.13 -15.89 -30.01
CA PHE A 224 19.26 -15.07 -30.43
C PHE A 224 19.28 -13.74 -29.67
N ILE A 225 18.17 -13.00 -29.69
CA ILE A 225 18.09 -11.67 -29.08
C ILE A 225 18.25 -11.73 -27.56
N THR A 226 17.64 -12.71 -26.88
CA THR A 226 17.63 -12.77 -25.40
C THR A 226 18.83 -13.50 -24.81
N VAL A 227 19.24 -14.62 -25.40
CA VAL A 227 20.29 -15.50 -24.85
C VAL A 227 21.59 -15.44 -25.67
N GLY A 228 21.51 -15.08 -26.95
CA GLY A 228 22.69 -14.98 -27.82
C GLY A 228 23.04 -16.30 -28.48
N VAL A 229 22.06 -17.19 -28.63
CA VAL A 229 22.25 -18.52 -29.20
C VAL A 229 22.27 -18.44 -30.72
N GLY A 230 23.29 -19.05 -31.33
CA GLY A 230 23.44 -19.17 -32.78
C GLY A 230 24.16 -17.99 -33.43
N ARG A 231 24.62 -18.17 -34.68
CA ARG A 231 25.12 -17.08 -35.51
C ARG A 231 23.95 -16.37 -36.18
N ILE A 232 24.11 -15.08 -36.46
CA ILE A 232 23.04 -14.25 -37.01
C ILE A 232 22.61 -14.75 -38.40
N GLU A 233 23.54 -15.27 -39.19
CA GLU A 233 23.30 -15.84 -40.51
C GLU A 233 22.40 -17.08 -40.41
N ASP A 234 22.73 -18.02 -39.53
CA ASP A 234 21.96 -19.26 -39.31
C ASP A 234 20.53 -18.95 -38.85
N VAL A 235 20.36 -17.93 -38.02
CA VAL A 235 19.03 -17.49 -37.54
C VAL A 235 18.21 -16.89 -38.67
N VAL A 236 18.82 -16.11 -39.57
CA VAL A 236 18.13 -15.52 -40.72
C VAL A 236 17.75 -16.61 -41.73
N ASP A 237 18.66 -17.54 -42.02
CA ASP A 237 18.42 -18.66 -42.95
C ASP A 237 17.36 -19.63 -42.41
N GLY A 238 17.38 -19.93 -41.10
CA GLY A 238 16.44 -20.81 -40.44
C GLY A 238 15.00 -20.28 -40.35
N ILE A 239 14.73 -19.02 -40.72
CA ILE A 239 13.37 -18.48 -40.83
C ILE A 239 12.72 -18.86 -42.18
N PHE A 240 13.52 -19.27 -43.17
CA PHE A 240 13.04 -19.71 -44.49
C PHE A 240 12.69 -21.21 -44.57
N SER A 241 13.06 -21.99 -43.55
CA SER A 241 12.78 -23.44 -43.46
C SER A 241 11.51 -23.72 -42.67
#